data_AF-A0AAU2MM84-F1
#
_entry.id   AF-A0AAU2MM84-F1
#
_cell.length_a   1.000
_cell.length_b   1.000
_cell.length_c   1.000
_cell.angle_alpha   90.00
_cell.angle_beta   90.00
_cell.angle_gamma   90.00
#
_symmetry.space_group_name_H-M   'P 1'
#
loop_
_entity.id
_entity.type
_entity.pdbx_description
1 polymer ?
#
loop_
_entity_poly.entity_id
_entity_poly.type
_entity_poly.pdbx_seq_one_letter_code
_entity_poly.pdbx_strand_id
1 'polypeptide(L)'
;MRTKKMRAAGLTVAGLCVTGLAVAGGMAIAATSSSQAPYAQAGALVKADGSIVHSKGVSEVTRSGHVFCVKISNDDVDLSRAIVTATPRDGIGYTLRAIAGGCANGKGVQVATYNADAGGAATAFYVAVL
;
A
#
# COMPACT_ATOMS: atom_id res chain seq x y z
N MET A 1 -14.73 -29.60 -42.02
CA MET A 1 -13.52 -29.67 -42.88
C MET A 1 -13.58 -28.50 -43.87
N ARG A 2 -12.45 -27.80 -44.07
CA ARG A 2 -12.16 -26.61 -44.92
C ARG A 2 -12.25 -25.22 -44.28
N THR A 3 -11.21 -24.45 -44.60
CA THR A 3 -10.56 -23.32 -43.92
C THR A 3 -10.56 -22.07 -44.81
N LYS A 4 -10.11 -20.92 -44.24
CA LYS A 4 -9.64 -19.64 -44.84
C LYS A 4 -10.68 -18.51 -44.82
N LYS A 5 -10.33 -17.24 -44.56
CA LYS A 5 -9.25 -16.40 -45.15
C LYS A 5 -8.84 -15.26 -44.18
N MET A 6 -7.54 -15.02 -43.94
CA MET A 6 -6.69 -13.94 -44.52
C MET A 6 -7.28 -12.52 -44.30
N ARG A 7 -6.54 -11.52 -43.82
CA ARG A 7 -5.32 -10.96 -44.44
C ARG A 7 -4.50 -10.16 -43.41
N ALA A 8 -3.23 -10.51 -43.23
CA ALA A 8 -2.20 -9.60 -42.75
C ALA A 8 -1.47 -9.04 -43.99
N ALA A 9 -1.51 -7.72 -44.17
CA ALA A 9 -0.61 -6.96 -45.02
C ALA A 9 0.31 -6.21 -44.04
N GLY A 10 1.64 -6.30 -44.06
CA GLY A 10 2.53 -6.54 -45.18
C GLY A 10 2.90 -5.20 -45.82
N LEU A 11 3.80 -4.44 -45.21
CA LEU A 11 4.60 -3.45 -45.93
C LEU A 11 5.97 -3.28 -45.25
N THR A 12 6.98 -3.92 -45.82
CA THR A 12 8.40 -3.63 -45.63
C THR A 12 8.92 -3.01 -46.90
N VAL A 13 9.48 -1.80 -46.87
CA VAL A 13 10.60 -1.38 -47.75
C VAL A 13 11.46 -0.37 -47.01
N ALA A 14 12.77 -0.61 -47.07
CA ALA A 14 13.88 0.08 -46.43
C ALA A 14 14.43 1.27 -47.27
N GLY A 15 15.26 2.10 -46.64
CA GLY A 15 16.17 3.05 -47.30
C GLY A 15 16.52 4.25 -46.40
N LEU A 16 17.53 4.19 -45.52
CA LEU A 16 19.00 4.39 -45.68
C LEU A 16 19.48 5.80 -45.26
N CYS A 17 20.07 5.85 -44.05
CA CYS A 17 21.19 6.67 -43.52
C CYS A 17 21.28 8.18 -43.78
N VAL A 18 21.22 9.03 -42.73
CA VAL A 18 22.22 10.10 -42.44
C VAL A 18 22.23 10.44 -40.92
N THR A 19 23.40 10.26 -40.30
CA THR A 19 23.96 10.89 -39.07
C THR A 19 23.12 11.10 -37.79
N GLY A 20 23.52 10.39 -36.74
CA GLY A 20 23.82 10.97 -35.42
C GLY A 20 22.66 11.56 -34.62
N LEU A 21 22.09 10.76 -33.72
CA LEU A 21 21.75 11.21 -32.36
C LEU A 21 21.60 9.96 -31.48
N ALA A 22 22.66 9.64 -30.74
CA ALA A 22 22.53 8.75 -29.59
C ALA A 22 21.84 9.55 -28.47
N VAL A 23 20.51 9.45 -28.33
CA VAL A 23 19.85 9.91 -27.10
C VAL A 23 18.70 8.97 -26.72
N ALA A 24 18.95 8.31 -25.59
CA ALA A 24 17.99 7.82 -24.61
C ALA A 24 16.99 6.76 -25.10
N GLY A 25 17.38 5.50 -24.91
CA GLY A 25 16.42 4.50 -24.45
C GLY A 25 15.75 5.03 -23.19
N GLY A 26 14.50 5.49 -23.34
CA GLY A 26 13.66 5.92 -22.24
C GLY A 26 13.38 4.71 -21.36
N MET A 27 14.21 4.53 -20.33
CA MET A 27 13.81 3.70 -19.19
C MET A 27 12.58 4.40 -18.61
N ALA A 28 11.40 3.83 -18.83
CA ALA A 28 10.22 4.21 -18.07
C ALA A 28 10.53 3.84 -16.61
N ILE A 29 11.04 4.81 -15.86
CA ILE A 29 11.22 4.68 -14.42
C ILE A 29 9.80 4.63 -13.87
N ALA A 30 9.31 3.43 -13.56
CA ALA A 30 8.08 3.27 -12.82
C ALA A 30 8.28 3.98 -11.49
N ALA A 31 7.68 5.17 -11.33
CA ALA A 31 7.67 5.86 -10.06
C ALA A 31 7.03 4.91 -9.04
N THR A 32 7.82 4.40 -8.11
CA THR A 32 7.24 3.69 -6.97
C THR A 32 6.46 4.75 -6.20
N SER A 33 5.13 4.70 -6.22
CA SER A 33 4.26 5.54 -5.40
C SER A 33 4.36 5.16 -3.92
N SER A 34 5.58 4.97 -3.41
CA SER A 34 5.84 4.70 -2.02
C SER A 34 5.76 6.02 -1.26
N SER A 35 4.96 6.01 -0.19
CA SER A 35 4.82 7.17 0.68
C SER A 35 6.18 7.54 1.30
N GLN A 36 6.58 8.81 1.23
CA GLN A 36 7.83 9.28 1.83
C GLN A 36 7.68 9.39 3.34
N ALA A 37 8.24 8.41 4.04
CA ALA A 37 8.43 8.43 5.49
C ALA A 37 9.85 7.94 5.81
N PRO A 38 10.87 8.82 5.87
CA PRO A 38 12.28 8.40 5.92
C PRO A 38 12.61 7.54 7.13
N TYR A 39 12.01 7.87 8.28
CA TYR A 39 12.27 7.23 9.56
C TYR A 39 11.24 6.17 9.95
N ALA A 40 10.11 6.08 9.24
CA ALA A 40 9.15 5.01 9.49
C ALA A 40 9.56 3.75 8.73
N GLN A 41 9.64 2.63 9.45
CA GLN A 41 9.84 1.31 8.86
C GLN A 41 8.62 0.89 8.04
N ALA A 42 7.43 1.21 8.55
CA ALA A 42 6.17 1.03 7.82
C ALA A 42 5.14 2.08 8.24
N GLY A 43 4.16 2.33 7.38
CA GLY A 43 3.04 3.18 7.71
C GLY A 43 2.06 3.29 6.56
N ALA A 44 0.83 3.66 6.88
CA ALA A 44 -0.23 3.86 5.90
C ALA A 44 -1.35 4.73 6.46
N LEU A 45 -2.13 5.30 5.56
CA LEU A 45 -3.50 5.71 5.83
C LEU A 45 -4.43 4.52 5.55
N VAL A 46 -5.16 4.09 6.57
CA VAL A 46 -6.21 3.07 6.46
C VAL A 46 -7.55 3.77 6.49
N LYS A 47 -8.39 3.56 5.47
CA LYS A 47 -9.77 4.08 5.46
C LYS A 47 -10.71 3.21 6.29
N ALA A 48 -11.88 3.74 6.61
CA ALA A 48 -12.91 3.03 7.39
C ALA A 48 -13.37 1.71 6.75
N ASP A 49 -13.30 1.58 5.41
CA ASP A 49 -13.61 0.36 4.67
C ASP A 49 -12.48 -0.68 4.69
N GLY A 50 -11.29 -0.32 5.20
CA GLY A 50 -10.08 -1.14 5.21
C GLY A 50 -9.15 -0.92 4.02
N SER A 51 -9.49 -0.04 3.08
CA SER A 51 -8.61 0.29 1.95
C SER A 51 -7.37 1.08 2.41
N ILE A 52 -6.25 0.84 1.72
CA ILE A 52 -4.93 1.40 2.05
C ILE A 52 -4.62 2.57 1.11
N VAL A 53 -4.13 3.67 1.65
CA VAL A 53 -3.65 4.84 0.90
C VAL A 53 -2.32 5.30 1.49
N HIS A 54 -1.46 5.91 0.67
CA HIS A 54 -0.19 6.50 1.11
C HIS A 54 0.64 5.55 1.98
N SER A 55 0.85 4.32 1.50
CA SER A 55 1.57 3.30 2.25
C SER A 55 3.07 3.26 1.96
N LYS A 56 3.81 2.81 2.97
CA LYS A 56 5.19 2.35 2.91
C LYS A 56 5.29 1.10 3.80
N GLY A 57 5.83 0.00 3.30
CA GLY A 57 6.05 -1.20 4.11
C GLY A 57 4.78 -1.86 4.68
N VAL A 58 3.59 -1.55 4.14
CA VAL A 58 2.32 -2.22 4.49
C VAL A 58 1.85 -3.01 3.28
N SER A 59 1.53 -4.30 3.46
CA SER A 59 1.16 -5.22 2.38
C SER A 59 -0.34 -5.40 2.26
N GLU A 60 -1.04 -5.44 3.40
CA GLU A 60 -2.44 -5.79 3.47
C GLU A 60 -3.08 -5.17 4.72
N VAL A 61 -4.37 -4.89 4.64
CA VAL A 61 -5.21 -4.59 5.79
C VAL A 61 -6.42 -5.51 5.76
N THR A 62 -6.61 -6.30 6.81
CA THR A 62 -7.83 -7.08 7.01
C THR A 62 -8.72 -6.37 8.03
N ARG A 63 -10.02 -6.24 7.74
CA ARG A 63 -10.98 -5.59 8.63
C ARG A 63 -12.01 -6.60 9.15
N SER A 64 -12.30 -6.52 10.44
CA SER A 64 -13.43 -7.20 11.09
C SER A 64 -14.17 -6.18 11.96
N GLY A 65 -15.24 -5.61 11.42
CA GLY A 65 -15.97 -4.51 12.08
C GLY A 65 -15.08 -3.29 12.30
N HIS A 66 -14.86 -2.92 13.57
CA HIS A 66 -14.05 -1.76 13.97
C HIS A 66 -12.60 -2.13 14.29
N VAL A 67 -12.22 -3.41 14.12
CA VAL A 67 -10.87 -3.92 14.34
C VAL A 67 -10.20 -4.16 13.00
N PHE A 68 -8.99 -3.65 12.87
CA PHE A 68 -8.17 -3.70 11.67
C PHE A 68 -6.87 -4.42 11.98
N CYS A 69 -6.39 -5.19 11.02
CA CYS A 69 -5.09 -5.83 11.08
C CYS A 69 -4.23 -5.34 9.93
N VAL A 70 -3.23 -4.52 10.25
CA VAL A 70 -2.32 -3.91 9.30
C VAL A 70 -1.06 -4.76 9.21
N LYS A 71 -0.90 -5.47 8.09
CA LYS A 71 0.21 -6.39 7.86
C LYS A 71 1.43 -5.62 7.35
N ILE A 72 2.55 -5.78 8.06
CA ILE A 72 3.83 -5.17 7.68
C ILE A 72 4.50 -6.06 6.64
N SER A 73 4.93 -5.48 5.52
CA SER A 73 5.53 -6.22 4.40
C SER A 73 6.95 -6.69 4.68
N ASN A 74 7.67 -5.98 5.56
CA ASN A 74 9.05 -6.29 5.88
C ASN A 74 9.10 -7.24 7.09
N ASP A 75 9.56 -8.47 6.87
CA ASP A 75 9.69 -9.50 7.90
C ASP A 75 10.79 -9.23 8.93
N ASP A 76 11.74 -8.34 8.62
CA ASP A 76 12.84 -7.95 9.51
C ASP A 76 12.39 -6.93 10.57
N VAL A 77 11.18 -6.38 10.45
CA VAL A 77 10.62 -5.46 11.44
C VAL A 77 10.20 -6.25 12.68
N ASP A 78 10.97 -6.10 13.75
CA ASP A 78 10.66 -6.67 15.06
C ASP A 78 9.59 -5.82 15.78
N LEU A 79 8.32 -6.21 15.60
CA LEU A 79 7.17 -5.57 16.22
C LEU A 79 7.16 -5.66 17.75
N SER A 80 7.94 -6.54 18.37
CA SER A 80 8.02 -6.61 19.83
C SER A 80 8.79 -5.44 20.45
N ARG A 81 9.61 -4.77 19.63
CA ARG A 81 10.46 -3.63 20.03
C ARG A 81 10.10 -2.34 19.30
N ALA A 82 9.24 -2.42 18.29
CA ALA A 82 8.85 -1.27 17.49
C ALA A 82 7.94 -0.32 18.26
N ILE A 83 8.11 0.98 18.03
CA ILE A 83 7.15 1.97 18.50
C ILE A 83 6.06 2.09 17.43
N VAL A 84 4.83 1.85 17.85
CA VAL A 84 3.66 1.93 16.97
C VAL A 84 2.80 3.12 17.38
N THR A 85 2.51 3.98 16.42
CA THR A 85 1.59 5.10 16.60
C THR A 85 0.41 4.93 15.67
N ALA A 86 -0.80 5.11 16.19
CA ALA A 86 -2.00 5.22 15.38
C ALA A 86 -2.77 6.49 15.78
N THR A 87 -3.20 7.26 14.79
CA THR A 87 -3.90 8.53 15.00
C THR A 87 -5.18 8.58 14.17
N PRO A 88 -6.32 8.98 14.76
CA PRO A 88 -7.55 9.10 13.99
C PRO A 88 -7.36 10.13 12.89
N ARG A 89 -7.89 9.85 11.70
CA ARG A 89 -7.95 10.85 10.63
C ARG A 89 -9.28 11.59 10.68
N ASP A 90 -10.37 10.84 10.82
CA ASP A 90 -11.72 11.36 10.69
C ASP A 90 -12.44 11.35 12.04
N GLY A 91 -13.14 12.44 12.34
CA GLY A 91 -14.03 12.57 13.48
C GLY A 91 -13.35 12.99 14.80
N ILE A 92 -13.94 13.97 15.47
CA ILE A 92 -13.56 14.35 16.83
C ILE A 92 -14.16 13.31 17.80
N GLY A 93 -13.41 12.93 18.82
CA GLY A 93 -13.88 11.99 19.86
C GLY A 93 -13.71 10.51 19.51
N TYR A 94 -13.06 10.17 18.40
CA TYR A 94 -12.62 8.80 18.16
C TYR A 94 -11.35 8.50 18.96
N THR A 95 -11.30 7.30 19.52
CA THR A 95 -10.11 6.76 20.17
C THR A 95 -9.64 5.51 19.45
N LEU A 96 -8.33 5.25 19.53
CA LEU A 96 -7.68 4.12 18.89
C LEU A 96 -6.96 3.30 19.94
N ARG A 97 -7.01 1.97 19.76
CA ARG A 97 -6.13 1.05 20.46
C ARG A 97 -5.27 0.33 19.45
N ALA A 98 -3.96 0.59 19.47
CA ALA A 98 -2.98 -0.06 18.61
C ALA A 98 -2.16 -1.08 19.40
N ILE A 99 -1.96 -2.27 18.84
CA ILE A 99 -1.19 -3.36 19.44
C ILE A 99 -0.21 -3.89 18.39
N ALA A 100 1.08 -3.65 18.61
CA ALA A 100 2.14 -4.22 17.81
C ALA A 100 2.14 -5.75 17.97
N GLY A 101 2.21 -6.49 16.86
CA GLY A 101 2.11 -7.95 16.88
C GLY A 101 0.70 -8.48 17.22
N GLY A 102 -0.32 -7.63 17.31
CA GLY A 102 -1.68 -8.02 17.67
C GLY A 102 -2.46 -8.76 16.57
N CYS A 103 -1.88 -8.90 15.38
CA CYS A 103 -2.47 -9.64 14.27
C CYS A 103 -2.14 -11.13 14.31
N ALA A 104 -2.88 -11.92 13.53
CA ALA A 104 -2.61 -13.35 13.38
C ALA A 104 -1.12 -13.58 13.04
N ASN A 105 -0.51 -14.57 13.69
CA ASN A 105 0.90 -14.92 13.57
C ASN A 105 1.91 -13.83 14.03
N GLY A 106 1.46 -12.77 14.72
CA GLY A 106 2.34 -11.72 15.23
C GLY A 106 2.89 -10.76 14.17
N LYS A 107 2.43 -10.85 12.91
CA LYS A 107 3.01 -10.18 11.75
C LYS A 107 2.25 -8.92 11.33
N GLY A 108 1.84 -8.10 12.29
CA GLY A 108 1.13 -6.85 12.00
C GLY A 108 0.70 -6.06 13.22
N VAL A 109 0.19 -4.87 12.98
CA VAL A 109 -0.40 -4.01 13.99
C VAL A 109 -1.91 -4.20 13.99
N GLN A 110 -2.47 -4.62 15.13
CA GLN A 110 -3.92 -4.58 15.33
C GLN A 110 -4.31 -3.18 15.75
N VAL A 111 -5.28 -2.57 15.07
CA VAL A 111 -5.84 -1.26 15.42
C VAL A 111 -7.35 -1.42 15.61
N ALA A 112 -7.84 -1.14 16.81
CA ALA A 112 -9.27 -1.05 17.09
C ALA A 112 -9.69 0.42 17.20
N THR A 113 -10.85 0.73 16.65
CA THR A 113 -11.43 2.09 16.58
C THR A 113 -12.69 2.17 17.42
N TYR A 114 -12.81 3.21 18.25
CA TYR A 114 -13.95 3.42 19.13
C TYR A 114 -14.45 4.86 19.02
N ASN A 115 -15.77 5.06 19.13
CA ASN A 115 -16.37 6.38 19.25
C ASN A 115 -16.27 6.92 20.70
N ALA A 116 -16.83 8.09 20.95
CA ALA A 116 -16.79 8.76 22.25
C ALA A 116 -17.48 7.97 23.38
N ASP A 117 -18.41 7.09 23.03
CA ASP A 117 -19.17 6.24 23.97
C ASP A 117 -18.51 4.86 24.18
N ALA A 118 -17.26 4.70 23.75
CA ALA A 118 -16.53 3.41 23.71
C ALA A 118 -17.19 2.32 22.84
N GLY A 119 -18.16 2.70 22.01
CA GLY A 119 -18.75 1.83 20.99
C GLY A 119 -17.79 1.62 19.83
N GLY A 120 -17.58 0.37 19.42
CA GLY A 120 -16.73 0.04 18.28
C GLY A 120 -17.29 0.64 16.99
N ALA A 121 -16.51 1.51 16.34
CA ALA A 121 -16.94 2.23 15.15
C ALA A 121 -15.77 2.40 14.17
N ALA A 122 -15.88 1.77 13.00
CA ALA A 122 -14.86 1.85 11.96
C ALA A 122 -14.68 3.30 11.47
N THR A 123 -13.47 3.83 11.59
CA THR A 123 -13.08 5.15 11.08
C THR A 123 -11.71 5.07 10.41
N ALA A 124 -11.35 6.07 9.61
CA ALA A 124 -10.02 6.13 9.01
C ALA A 124 -8.97 6.57 10.04
N PHE A 125 -7.76 6.05 9.90
CA PHE A 125 -6.64 6.36 10.77
C PHE A 125 -5.31 6.29 10.02
N TYR A 126 -4.33 7.04 10.50
CA TYR A 126 -2.93 6.83 10.14
C TYR A 126 -2.31 5.84 11.10
N VAL A 127 -1.43 4.98 10.59
CA VAL A 127 -0.59 4.09 11.39
C VAL A 127 0.85 4.23 10.93
N ALA A 128 1.78 4.23 11.88
CA ALA A 128 3.21 4.21 11.62
C ALA A 128 3.93 3.28 12.60
N VAL A 129 4.94 2.59 12.09
CA VAL A 129 5.89 1.75 12.81
C VAL A 129 7.27 2.38 12.63
N LEU A 130 7.90 2.73 13.74
CA LEU A 130 9.19 3.42 13.81
C LEU A 130 10.32 2.46 14.14
#